data_AF-A0A7U4DLJ4-F1
#
_entry.id   AF-A0A7U4DLJ4-F1
#
_cell.length_a   1.000
_cell.length_b   1.000
_cell.length_c   1.000
_cell.angle_alpha   90.00
_cell.angle_beta   90.00
_cell.angle_gamma   90.00
#
_symmetry.space_group_name_H-M   'P 1'
#
loop_
_entity.id
_entity.type
_entity.pdbx_description
1 polymer ?
#
loop_
_entity_poly.entity_id
_entity_poly.type
_entity_poly.pdbx_seq_one_letter_code
_entity_poly.pdbx_strand_id
1 'polypeptide(L)' 'MYEKQYPYEGAILFSQMEETNSYGPLAEKVLEHAIFLFQKQKLMEKIDEALMARDKSLFLELSAQYNELLKKYGA' A
#
# COMPACT_ATOMS: atom_id res chain seq x y z
N MET A 1 -17.17 -48.42 41.98
CA MET A 1 -17.36 -48.39 40.52
C MET A 1 -17.96 -47.05 40.13
N TYR A 2 -17.12 -46.08 39.81
CA TYR A 2 -17.47 -44.95 38.95
C TYR A 2 -16.26 -44.76 38.04
N GLU A 3 -16.29 -45.43 36.89
CA GLU A 3 -15.34 -45.14 35.82
C GLU A 3 -15.68 -43.76 35.29
N LYS A 4 -14.84 -42.78 35.62
CA LYS A 4 -14.86 -41.48 35.00
C LYS A 4 -14.21 -41.64 33.64
N GLN A 5 -14.99 -42.09 32.66
CA GLN A 5 -14.58 -42.11 31.26
C GLN A 5 -14.44 -40.64 30.84
N TYR A 6 -13.20 -40.19 30.66
CA TYR A 6 -12.88 -38.97 29.95
C TYR A 6 -12.84 -39.33 28.47
N PRO A 7 -13.86 -38.99 27.67
CA PRO A 7 -13.73 -39.17 26.25
C PRO A 7 -12.99 -37.95 25.71
N TYR A 8 -12.09 -38.19 24.77
CA TYR A 8 -11.50 -37.19 23.86
C TYR A 8 -10.28 -36.40 24.38
N GLU A 9 -9.26 -37.09 24.92
CA GLU A 9 -7.86 -36.59 24.92
C GLU A 9 -7.23 -36.52 23.50
N GLY A 10 -7.99 -36.78 22.43
CA GLY A 10 -7.53 -36.74 21.05
C GLY A 10 -8.07 -35.58 20.21
N ALA A 11 -8.88 -34.67 20.79
CA ALA A 11 -9.53 -33.58 20.07
C ALA A 11 -9.15 -32.20 20.64
N ILE A 12 -7.90 -32.03 21.08
CA ILE A 12 -7.26 -30.74 20.83
C ILE A 12 -7.08 -30.70 19.32
N LEU A 13 -8.18 -30.32 18.67
CA LEU A 13 -8.21 -29.79 17.34
C LEU A 13 -7.30 -28.56 17.45
N PHE A 14 -6.00 -28.79 17.29
CA PHE A 14 -5.13 -27.90 16.55
C PHE A 14 -5.75 -27.82 15.14
N SER A 15 -6.95 -27.22 15.06
CA SER A 15 -7.23 -26.19 14.09
C SER A 15 -6.03 -25.28 14.22
N GLN A 16 -4.98 -25.65 13.49
CA GLN A 16 -4.06 -24.71 12.92
C GLN A 16 -5.02 -23.71 12.30
N MET A 17 -5.28 -22.64 13.05
CA MET A 17 -5.37 -21.35 12.45
C MET A 17 -4.08 -21.26 11.66
N GLU A 18 -4.11 -21.77 10.44
CA GLU A 18 -3.38 -21.17 9.35
C GLU A 18 -3.94 -19.75 9.33
N GLU A 19 -3.46 -18.92 10.26
CA GLU A 19 -3.27 -17.52 10.01
C GLU A 19 -2.36 -17.54 8.79
N THR A 20 -3.02 -17.59 7.64
CA THR A 20 -2.45 -17.32 6.36
C THR A 20 -1.96 -15.89 6.53
N ASN A 21 -0.73 -15.78 7.00
CA ASN A 21 0.02 -14.55 7.21
C ASN A 21 0.23 -13.93 5.82
N SER A 22 -0.86 -13.45 5.25
CA SER A 22 -0.90 -12.86 3.93
C SER A 22 -0.54 -11.39 4.12
N TYR A 23 0.68 -11.17 4.62
CA TYR A 23 1.32 -9.87 4.62
C TYR A 23 1.65 -9.44 3.18
N GLY A 24 1.67 -10.37 2.21
CA GLY A 24 1.93 -10.08 0.80
C GLY A 24 1.03 -8.98 0.22
N PRO A 25 -0.31 -9.16 0.20
CA PRO A 25 -1.23 -8.14 -0.29
C PRO A 25 -1.17 -6.82 0.48
N LEU A 26 -0.84 -6.84 1.78
CA LEU A 26 -0.68 -5.63 2.57
C LEU A 26 0.63 -4.90 2.21
N ALA A 27 1.73 -5.64 2.09
CA ALA A 27 3.03 -5.10 1.71
C ALA A 27 3.00 -4.50 0.30
N GLU A 28 2.28 -5.13 -0.62
CA GLU A 28 2.06 -4.62 -1.98
C GLU A 28 1.32 -3.27 -1.95
N LYS A 29 0.23 -3.15 -1.19
CA LYS A 29 -0.48 -1.87 -1.01
C LYS A 29 0.39 -0.79 -0.38
N VAL A 30 1.20 -1.14 0.61
CA VAL A 30 2.15 -0.20 1.24
C VAL A 30 3.19 0.27 0.23
N LEU A 31 3.72 -0.65 -0.59
CA LEU A 31 4.68 -0.33 -1.63
C LEU A 31 4.07 0.58 -2.71
N GLU A 32 2.89 0.25 -3.21
CA GLU A 32 2.17 1.07 -4.19
C GLU A 32 1.91 2.49 -3.67
N HIS A 33 1.49 2.60 -2.40
CA HIS A 33 1.27 3.89 -1.75
C HIS A 33 2.57 4.69 -1.59
N ALA A 34 3.66 4.04 -1.19
CA ALA A 34 4.96 4.68 -1.05
C ALA A 34 5.50 5.18 -2.40
N ILE A 35 5.34 4.39 -3.47
CA ILE A 35 5.71 4.78 -4.84
C ILE A 35 4.91 6.01 -5.28
N PHE A 36 3.60 6.01 -5.04
CA PHE A 36 2.75 7.17 -5.35
C PHE A 36 3.22 8.44 -4.63
N LEU A 37 3.44 8.36 -3.32
CA LEU A 37 3.89 9.51 -2.53
C LEU A 37 5.23 10.04 -3.02
N PHE A 38 6.17 9.15 -3.31
CA PHE A 38 7.48 9.53 -3.84
C PHE A 38 7.37 10.23 -5.19
N GLN A 39 6.59 9.67 -6.12
CA GLN A 39 6.39 10.26 -7.44
C GLN A 39 5.69 11.62 -7.34
N LYS A 40 4.69 11.74 -6.47
CA LYS A 40 3.96 12.99 -6.21
C LYS A 40 4.90 14.08 -5.69
N GLN A 41 5.69 13.77 -4.66
CA GLN A 41 6.63 14.74 -4.07
C GLN A 41 7.66 15.21 -5.10
N LYS A 42 8.26 14.27 -5.85
CA LYS A 42 9.24 14.59 -6.89
C LYS A 42 8.67 15.46 -8.01
N LEU A 43 7.40 15.25 -8.39
CA LEU A 43 6.72 16.09 -9.38
C LEU A 43 6.48 17.50 -8.82
N MET A 44 6.07 17.63 -7.56
CA MET A 44 5.88 18.93 -6.92
C MET A 44 7.19 19.72 -6.84
N GLU A 45 8.30 19.09 -6.44
CA GLU A 45 9.62 19.73 -6.40
C GLU A 45 10.03 20.26 -7.78
N LYS A 46 9.84 19.48 -8.84
CA LYS A 46 10.13 19.92 -10.22
C LYS A 46 9.24 21.06 -10.68
N ILE A 47 7.97 21.07 -10.27
CA ILE A 47 7.04 22.16 -10.57
C ILE A 47 7.54 23.45 -9.90
N ASP A 48 7.97 23.37 -8.64
CA ASP A 48 8.55 24.52 -7.93
C ASP A 48 9.83 25.02 -8.60
N GLU A 49 10.71 24.12 -9.06
CA GLU A 49 11.89 24.47 -9.86
C GLU A 49 11.52 25.18 -11.17
N ALA A 50 10.51 24.68 -11.89
CA ALA A 50 10.03 25.30 -13.12
C ALA A 50 9.45 26.71 -12.86
N LEU A 51 8.75 26.90 -11.74
CA LEU A 51 8.25 28.21 -11.31
C LEU A 51 9.40 29.18 -11.00
N MET A 52 10.44 28.71 -10.28
CA MET A 52 11.63 29.52 -10.00
C MET A 52 12.36 29.92 -11.29
N ALA A 53 12.46 29.00 -12.25
CA ALA A 53 13.05 29.25 -13.56
C ALA A 53 12.15 30.10 -14.50
N ARG A 54 10.90 30.38 -14.09
CA ARG A 54 9.87 31.03 -14.92
C ARG A 54 9.59 30.30 -16.24
N ASP A 55 9.82 28.98 -16.27
CA ASP A 55 9.59 28.16 -17.44
C ASP A 55 8.12 27.70 -17.49
N LYS A 56 7.32 28.48 -18.21
CA LYS A 56 5.87 28.22 -18.37
C LYS A 56 5.58 26.91 -19.09
N SER A 57 6.38 26.53 -20.08
CA SER A 57 6.21 25.27 -20.82
C SER A 57 6.39 24.09 -19.89
N LEU A 58 7.51 24.06 -19.17
CA LEU A 58 7.86 22.99 -18.26
C LEU A 58 6.86 22.88 -17.10
N PHE A 59 6.41 24.01 -16.57
CA PHE A 59 5.37 24.04 -15.54
C PHE A 59 4.08 23.37 -15.99
N LEU A 60 3.60 23.69 -17.20
CA LEU A 60 2.35 23.14 -17.73
C LEU A 60 2.47 21.63 -18.00
N GLU A 61 3.61 21.18 -18.53
CA GLU A 61 3.88 19.78 -18.76
C GLU A 61 3.91 18.99 -17.45
N LEU A 62 4.67 19.46 -16.45
CA LEU A 62 4.78 18.81 -15.16
C LEU A 62 3.44 18.81 -14.40
N SER A 63 2.66 19.88 -14.52
CA SER A 63 1.30 19.95 -13.95
C SER A 63 0.34 18.95 -14.61
N ALA A 64 0.45 18.73 -15.92
CA ALA A 64 -0.31 17.70 -16.61
C ALA A 64 0.06 16.30 -16.11
N GLN A 65 1.37 16.00 -16.01
CA GLN A 65 1.86 14.73 -15.45
C GLN A 65 1.40 14.50 -14.01
N TYR A 66 1.41 15.56 -13.19
CA TYR A 66 0.91 15.50 -11.82
C TYR A 66 -0.59 15.17 -11.77
N ASN A 67 -1.39 15.80 -12.62
CA ASN A 67 -2.83 15.53 -12.69
C ASN A 67 -3.13 14.10 -13.20
N GLU A 68 -2.36 13.59 -14.16
CA GLU A 68 -2.47 12.20 -14.61
C GLU A 68 -2.12 11.21 -13.49
N LEU A 69 -1.07 11.51 -12.71
CA LEU A 69 -0.70 10.72 -11.55
C LEU A 69 -1.86 10.69 -10.53
N LEU A 70 -2.49 11.82 -10.22
CA LEU A 70 -3.64 11.86 -9.31
C LEU A 70 -4.83 11.04 -9.83
N LYS A 71 -5.14 11.11 -11.13
CA LYS A 71 -6.19 10.29 -11.74
C LYS A 71 -5.91 8.80 -11.63
N LYS A 72 -4.65 8.38 -11.83
CA LYS A 72 -4.25 6.96 -11.75
C LYS A 72 -4.45 6.40 -10.33
N TYR A 73 -4.22 7.20 -9.31
CA TYR A 73 -4.31 6.78 -7.91
C TYR A 73 -5.62 7.18 -7.21
N GLY A 74 -6.58 7.77 -7.94
CA GLY A 74 -7.94 8.00 -7.45
C GLY A 74 -8.06 9.05 -6.34
N ALA A 75 -7.28 10.13 -6.41
CA ALA A 75 -7.37 11.27 -5.50
C ALA A 75 -8.34 12.35 -6.00
#